data_AF-A0A846XDS3-F1
#
_entry.id   AF-A0A846XDS3-F1
#
_cell.length_a   1.000
_cell.length_b   1.000
_cell.length_c   1.000
_cell.angle_alpha   90.00
_cell.angle_beta   90.00
_cell.angle_gamma   90.00
#
_symmetry.space_group_name_H-M   'P 1'
#
loop_
_entity.id
_entity.type
_entity.pdbx_description
1 polymer ?
#
loop_
_entity_poly.entity_id
_entity_poly.type
_entity_poly.pdbx_seq_one_letter_code
_entity_poly.pdbx_strand_id
1 'polypeptide(L)'
;MRSAVREAVENADAVLDITGLRALRVLLHAGFSAYWPLVKARPVQQIHAYEKTVQTLCRHWDSRADYVPDPVVSERQRTQQQHVVEWLELCARRSGTRWIEPVDSVAGYVITLVQGSVLRWLADCDDEAILVAFDDLVSNLLTRAVDA
;
A
#
# COMPACT_ATOMS: atom_id res chain seq x y z
N MET A 1 5.03 -11.60 1.21
CA MET A 1 4.57 -10.20 1.39
C MET A 1 3.16 -10.17 1.94
N ARG A 2 2.14 -10.67 1.21
CA ARG A 2 0.74 -10.76 1.69
C ARG A 2 0.59 -11.53 3.01
N SER A 3 1.36 -12.61 3.21
CA SER A 3 1.39 -13.37 4.48
C SER A 3 1.95 -12.54 5.64
N ALA A 4 3.16 -11.99 5.48
CA ALA A 4 3.84 -11.21 6.54
C ALA A 4 3.04 -9.98 7.00
N VAL A 5 2.42 -9.25 6.07
CA VAL A 5 1.56 -8.08 6.41
C VAL A 5 0.32 -8.54 7.18
N ARG A 6 -0.33 -9.63 6.75
CA ARG A 6 -1.48 -10.21 7.44
C ARG A 6 -1.11 -10.70 8.85
N GLU A 7 -0.03 -11.46 8.97
CA GLU A 7 0.47 -11.97 10.25
C GLU A 7 0.79 -10.82 11.21
N ALA A 8 1.38 -9.73 10.72
CA ALA A 8 1.66 -8.57 11.56
C ALA A 8 0.39 -7.89 12.09
N VAL A 9 -0.64 -7.77 11.25
CA VAL A 9 -1.95 -7.25 11.68
C VAL A 9 -2.62 -8.18 12.70
N GLU A 10 -2.60 -9.49 12.46
CA GLU A 10 -3.18 -10.48 13.37
C GLU A 10 -2.45 -10.54 14.72
N ASN A 11 -1.12 -10.45 14.70
CA ASN A 11 -0.31 -10.38 15.92
C ASN A 11 -0.59 -9.08 16.69
N ALA A 12 -0.73 -7.94 16.02
CA ALA A 12 -1.07 -6.68 16.67
C ALA A 12 -2.48 -6.74 17.30
N ASP A 13 -3.47 -7.26 16.57
CA ASP A 13 -4.84 -7.46 17.03
C ASP A 13 -4.90 -8.33 18.30
N ALA A 14 -4.13 -9.41 18.36
CA ALA A 14 -4.13 -10.35 19.48
C ALA A 14 -3.70 -9.75 20.83
N VAL A 15 -2.96 -8.63 20.81
CA VAL A 15 -2.48 -7.93 22.01
C VAL A 15 -3.13 -6.55 22.21
N LEU A 16 -4.02 -6.14 21.31
CA LEU A 16 -4.74 -4.87 21.40
C LEU A 16 -5.94 -5.00 22.35
N ASP A 17 -6.03 -4.09 23.33
CA ASP A 17 -7.19 -3.92 24.23
C ASP A 17 -7.95 -2.61 23.93
N ILE A 18 -7.87 -2.14 22.68
CA ILE A 18 -8.53 -0.93 22.22
C ILE A 18 -9.26 -1.21 20.90
N THR A 19 -10.28 -0.42 20.60
CA THR A 19 -11.07 -0.48 19.36
C THR A 19 -11.16 0.88 18.70
N GLY A 20 -11.90 0.96 17.60
CA GLY A 20 -12.15 2.18 16.83
C GLY A 20 -10.93 2.68 16.07
N LEU A 21 -10.92 3.96 15.74
CA LEU A 21 -9.84 4.62 14.98
C LEU A 21 -8.45 4.46 15.63
N ARG A 22 -8.38 4.32 16.96
CA ARG A 22 -7.10 4.09 17.67
C ARG A 22 -6.54 2.70 17.36
N ALA A 23 -7.38 1.67 17.36
CA ALA A 23 -6.97 0.33 16.94
C ALA A 23 -6.60 0.31 15.46
N LEU A 24 -7.41 0.96 14.61
CA LEU A 24 -7.15 1.06 13.17
C LEU A 24 -5.75 1.63 12.90
N ARG A 25 -5.35 2.68 13.62
CA ARG A 25 -4.01 3.27 13.51
C ARG A 25 -2.92 2.25 13.75
N VAL A 26 -3.02 1.48 14.84
CA VAL A 26 -2.01 0.48 15.22
C VAL A 26 -1.91 -0.62 14.17
N LEU A 27 -3.06 -1.13 13.70
CA LEU A 27 -3.11 -2.18 12.68
C LEU A 27 -2.52 -1.72 11.33
N LEU A 28 -2.80 -0.49 10.92
CA LEU A 28 -2.23 0.10 9.71
C LEU A 28 -0.71 0.27 9.84
N HIS A 29 -0.20 0.80 10.96
CA HIS A 29 1.24 0.87 11.20
C HIS A 29 1.87 -0.52 11.20
N ALA A 30 1.27 -1.52 11.85
CA ALA A 30 1.79 -2.89 11.86
C ALA A 30 1.96 -3.45 10.44
N GLY A 31 1.00 -3.18 9.55
CA GLY A 31 1.09 -3.55 8.14
C GLY A 31 2.27 -2.90 7.41
N PHE A 32 2.46 -1.58 7.57
CA PHE A 32 3.59 -0.87 6.95
C PHE A 32 4.94 -1.29 7.53
N SER A 33 5.04 -1.45 8.85
CA SER A 33 6.25 -1.91 9.53
C SER A 33 6.67 -3.31 9.10
N ALA A 34 5.71 -4.19 8.78
CA ALA A 34 6.01 -5.51 8.22
C ALA A 34 6.36 -5.47 6.72
N TYR A 35 5.77 -4.54 5.97
CA TYR A 35 6.01 -4.38 4.54
C TYR A 35 7.39 -3.80 4.24
N TRP A 36 7.78 -2.73 4.95
CA TRP A 36 8.97 -1.95 4.61
C TRP A 36 10.28 -2.76 4.54
N PRO A 37 10.61 -3.61 5.52
CA PRO A 37 11.82 -4.42 5.48
C PRO A 37 11.89 -5.35 4.25
N LEU A 38 10.73 -5.82 3.75
CA LEU A 38 10.68 -6.69 2.58
C LEU A 38 11.06 -5.96 1.29
N VAL A 39 10.66 -4.69 1.17
CA VAL A 39 11.05 -3.81 0.06
C VAL A 39 12.54 -3.51 0.16
N LYS A 40 12.98 -3.04 1.33
CA LYS A 40 14.36 -2.64 1.60
C LYS A 40 15.37 -3.77 1.40
N ALA A 41 14.99 -5.01 1.66
CA ALA A 41 15.87 -6.17 1.47
C ALA A 41 16.19 -6.46 -0.02
N ARG A 42 15.45 -5.88 -0.97
CA ARG A 42 15.50 -6.25 -2.40
C ARG A 42 15.44 -5.03 -3.34
N PRO A 43 16.31 -4.01 -3.18
CA PRO A 43 16.22 -2.76 -3.95
C PRO A 43 16.36 -2.99 -5.46
N VAL A 44 17.29 -3.85 -5.89
CA VAL A 44 17.49 -4.20 -7.31
C VAL A 44 16.25 -4.85 -7.91
N GLN A 45 15.52 -5.67 -7.15
CA GLN A 45 14.27 -6.28 -7.64
C GLN A 45 13.18 -5.24 -7.83
N GLN A 46 13.13 -4.20 -6.98
CA GLN A 46 12.19 -3.08 -7.17
C GLN A 46 12.52 -2.30 -8.43
N ILE A 47 13.81 -1.98 -8.67
CA ILE A 47 14.26 -1.30 -9.88
C ILE A 47 13.85 -2.08 -11.14
N HIS A 48 14.14 -3.39 -11.19
CA HIS A 48 13.73 -4.23 -12.32
C HIS A 48 12.21 -4.28 -12.50
N ALA A 49 11.44 -4.25 -11.40
CA ALA A 49 9.98 -4.20 -11.47
C ALA A 49 9.47 -2.88 -12.07
N TYR A 50 10.07 -1.75 -11.70
CA TYR A 50 9.77 -0.43 -12.29
C TYR A 50 10.17 -0.40 -13.76
N GLU A 51 11.40 -0.80 -14.08
CA GLU A 51 11.93 -0.82 -15.45
C GLU A 51 11.02 -1.63 -16.38
N LYS A 52 10.66 -2.87 -16.00
CA LYS A 52 9.77 -3.72 -16.80
C LYS A 52 8.40 -3.06 -17.02
N THR A 53 7.89 -2.37 -16.01
CA THR A 53 6.60 -1.67 -16.09
C THR A 53 6.69 -0.50 -17.06
N VAL A 54 7.70 0.36 -16.90
CA VAL A 54 7.95 1.51 -17.78
C VAL A 54 8.18 1.07 -19.22
N GLN A 55 9.02 0.07 -19.47
CA GLN A 55 9.26 -0.47 -20.81
C GLN A 55 7.98 -0.97 -21.48
N THR A 56 7.10 -1.65 -20.73
CA THR A 56 5.82 -2.12 -21.25
C THR A 56 4.91 -0.95 -21.60
N LEU A 57 4.84 0.07 -20.72
CA LEU A 57 4.06 1.28 -20.96
C LEU A 57 4.59 2.06 -22.17
N CYS A 58 5.91 2.25 -22.31
CA CYS A 58 6.50 2.92 -23.48
C CYS A 58 6.09 2.22 -24.77
N ARG A 59 6.24 0.89 -24.86
CA ARG A 59 5.81 0.13 -26.05
C ARG A 59 4.32 0.30 -26.36
N HIS A 60 3.48 0.30 -25.33
CA HIS A 60 2.03 0.49 -25.50
C HIS A 60 1.72 1.89 -26.04
N TRP A 61 2.28 2.94 -25.44
CA TRP A 61 2.03 4.33 -25.81
C TRP A 61 2.68 4.74 -27.13
N ASP A 62 3.84 4.19 -27.49
CA ASP A 62 4.48 4.40 -28.80
C ASP A 62 3.62 3.84 -29.95
N SER A 63 2.77 2.84 -29.65
CA SER A 63 1.95 2.14 -30.65
C SER A 63 0.49 2.61 -30.72
N ARG A 64 0.06 3.53 -29.85
CA ARG A 64 -1.35 3.95 -29.75
C ARG A 64 -1.52 5.47 -29.69
N ALA A 65 -2.46 5.98 -30.49
CA ALA A 65 -2.84 7.39 -30.51
C ALA A 65 -3.90 7.77 -29.45
N ASP A 66 -4.58 6.77 -28.85
CA ASP A 66 -5.70 6.99 -27.92
C ASP A 66 -5.33 6.66 -26.47
N TYR A 67 -5.98 7.35 -25.52
CA TYR A 67 -5.84 7.16 -24.06
C TYR A 67 -6.48 5.86 -23.53
N VAL A 68 -6.09 4.71 -24.09
CA VAL A 68 -6.54 3.39 -23.65
C VAL A 68 -5.45 2.78 -22.75
N PRO A 69 -5.77 2.23 -21.57
CA PRO A 69 -4.78 1.58 -20.70
C PRO A 69 -4.16 0.32 -21.32
N ASP A 70 -2.88 0.04 -21.01
CA ASP A 70 -2.26 -1.25 -21.35
C ASP A 70 -2.94 -2.37 -20.53
N PRO A 71 -3.45 -3.45 -21.16
CA PRO A 71 -4.21 -4.47 -20.46
C PRO A 71 -3.37 -5.30 -19.48
N VAL A 72 -2.09 -5.53 -19.78
CA VAL A 72 -1.20 -6.35 -18.95
C VAL A 72 -0.81 -5.60 -17.68
N VAL A 73 -0.41 -4.33 -17.83
CA VAL A 73 -0.08 -3.45 -16.69
C VAL A 73 -1.33 -3.19 -15.85
N SER A 74 -2.49 -2.97 -16.49
CA SER A 74 -3.76 -2.75 -15.78
C SER A 74 -4.17 -3.97 -14.94
N GLU A 75 -4.04 -5.19 -15.47
CA GLU A 75 -4.36 -6.40 -14.72
C GLU A 75 -3.42 -6.62 -13.52
N ARG A 76 -2.13 -6.35 -13.71
CA ARG A 76 -1.14 -6.40 -12.61
C ARG A 76 -1.47 -5.38 -11.53
N GLN A 77 -1.84 -4.15 -11.92
CA GLN A 77 -2.26 -3.12 -10.97
C GLN A 77 -3.52 -3.53 -10.21
N ARG A 78 -4.53 -4.10 -10.89
CA ARG A 78 -5.74 -4.65 -10.23
C ARG A 78 -5.40 -5.73 -9.21
N THR A 79 -4.53 -6.67 -9.57
CA THR A 79 -4.07 -7.73 -8.66
C THR A 79 -3.37 -7.15 -7.43
N GLN A 80 -2.51 -6.14 -7.62
CA GLN A 80 -1.84 -5.46 -6.50
C GLN A 80 -2.86 -4.72 -5.62
N GLN A 81 -3.84 -4.05 -6.23
CA GLN A 81 -4.89 -3.32 -5.54
C GLN A 81 -5.76 -4.24 -4.68
N GLN A 82 -6.14 -5.42 -5.20
CA GLN A 82 -6.89 -6.42 -4.43
C GLN A 82 -6.17 -6.82 -3.13
N HIS A 83 -4.85 -6.99 -3.16
CA HIS A 83 -4.10 -7.29 -1.94
C HIS A 83 -4.13 -6.16 -0.91
N VAL A 84 -4.11 -4.91 -1.36
CA VAL A 84 -4.21 -3.74 -0.47
C VAL A 84 -5.63 -3.60 0.08
N VAL A 85 -6.65 -3.82 -0.75
CA VAL A 85 -8.06 -3.85 -0.32
C VAL A 85 -8.26 -4.86 0.80
N GLU A 86 -7.85 -6.11 0.60
CA GLU A 86 -8.01 -7.15 1.63
C GLU A 86 -7.33 -6.80 2.95
N TRP A 87 -6.17 -6.14 2.90
CA TRP A 87 -5.46 -5.67 4.08
C TRP A 87 -6.21 -4.53 4.77
N LEU A 88 -6.69 -3.53 4.02
CA LEU A 88 -7.48 -2.42 4.57
C LEU A 88 -8.78 -2.92 5.19
N GLU A 89 -9.47 -3.87 4.56
CA GLU A 89 -10.65 -4.49 5.12
C GLU A 89 -10.36 -5.32 6.36
N LEU A 90 -9.23 -6.04 6.39
CA LEU A 90 -8.80 -6.77 7.58
C LEU A 90 -8.61 -5.80 8.74
N CYS A 91 -7.87 -4.72 8.54
CA CYS A 91 -7.66 -3.69 9.56
C CYS A 91 -9.01 -3.14 10.04
N ALA A 92 -9.89 -2.73 9.12
CA ALA A 92 -11.19 -2.17 9.47
C ALA A 92 -12.09 -3.13 10.26
N ARG A 93 -12.14 -4.41 9.88
CA ARG A 93 -12.90 -5.44 10.61
C ARG A 93 -12.36 -5.65 12.03
N ARG A 94 -11.03 -5.71 12.18
CA ARG A 94 -10.37 -5.94 13.47
C ARG A 94 -10.48 -4.74 14.42
N SER A 95 -10.42 -3.52 13.89
CA SER A 95 -10.59 -2.31 14.69
C SER A 95 -12.05 -1.96 14.98
N GLY A 96 -13.04 -2.60 14.35
CA GLY A 96 -14.44 -2.20 14.50
C GLY A 96 -14.73 -0.83 13.87
N THR A 97 -14.12 -0.56 12.71
CA THR A 97 -14.30 0.68 11.94
C THR A 97 -14.81 0.39 10.54
N ARG A 98 -15.28 1.42 9.84
CA ARG A 98 -15.63 1.35 8.42
C ARG A 98 -15.00 2.50 7.64
N TRP A 99 -14.66 2.22 6.39
CA TRP A 99 -14.18 3.24 5.45
C TRP A 99 -15.36 4.13 5.01
N ILE A 100 -15.14 5.44 4.95
CA ILE A 100 -16.11 6.44 4.48
C ILE A 100 -16.23 6.37 2.95
N GLU A 101 -15.09 6.21 2.28
CA GLU A 101 -14.96 6.06 0.84
C GLU A 101 -14.96 4.58 0.44
N PRO A 102 -15.23 4.26 -0.85
CA PRO A 102 -15.00 2.91 -1.36
C PRO A 102 -13.57 2.45 -1.09
N VAL A 103 -13.41 1.25 -0.52
CA VAL A 103 -12.09 0.71 -0.13
C VAL A 103 -11.12 0.62 -1.31
N ASP A 104 -11.62 0.40 -2.52
CA ASP A 104 -10.82 0.40 -3.75
C ASP A 104 -10.14 1.75 -3.99
N SER A 105 -10.84 2.87 -3.73
CA SER A 105 -10.28 4.21 -3.84
C SER A 105 -9.20 4.46 -2.80
N VAL A 106 -9.43 4.00 -1.56
CA VAL A 106 -8.44 4.08 -0.48
C VAL A 106 -7.19 3.25 -0.82
N ALA A 107 -7.38 2.05 -1.38
CA ALA A 107 -6.29 1.19 -1.82
C ALA A 107 -5.47 1.82 -2.98
N GLY A 108 -6.15 2.44 -3.95
CA GLY A 108 -5.49 3.18 -5.04
C GLY A 108 -4.60 4.32 -4.52
N TYR A 109 -5.09 5.06 -3.51
CA TYR A 109 -4.31 6.10 -2.84
C TYR A 109 -3.07 5.55 -2.14
N VAL A 110 -3.22 4.46 -1.38
CA VAL A 110 -2.10 3.77 -0.72
C VAL A 110 -1.04 3.34 -1.73
N ILE A 111 -1.43 2.69 -2.83
CA ILE A 111 -0.49 2.22 -3.86
C ILE A 111 0.29 3.39 -4.45
N THR A 112 -0.40 4.48 -4.78
CA THR A 112 0.22 5.66 -5.39
C THR A 112 1.30 6.25 -4.48
N LEU A 113 0.99 6.45 -3.20
CA LEU A 113 1.96 7.00 -2.24
C LEU A 113 3.10 6.04 -1.96
N VAL A 114 2.81 4.75 -1.75
CA VAL A 114 3.86 3.76 -1.50
C VAL A 114 4.81 3.64 -2.69
N GLN A 115 4.30 3.60 -3.92
CA GLN A 115 5.15 3.52 -5.11
C GLN A 115 6.02 4.77 -5.29
N GLY A 116 5.47 5.96 -5.03
CA GLY A 116 6.23 7.21 -5.07
C GLY A 116 7.31 7.27 -4.00
N SER A 117 6.98 6.93 -2.75
CA SER A 117 7.93 6.92 -1.64
C SER A 117 9.05 5.89 -1.85
N VAL A 118 8.73 4.69 -2.33
CA VAL A 118 9.74 3.66 -2.64
C VAL A 118 10.66 4.12 -3.77
N LEU A 119 10.12 4.73 -4.83
CA LEU A 119 10.94 5.24 -5.93
C LEU A 119 11.88 6.36 -5.46
N ARG A 120 11.40 7.27 -4.61
CA ARG A 120 12.23 8.29 -3.98
C ARG A 120 13.34 7.66 -3.13
N TRP A 121 12.98 6.72 -2.25
CA TRP A 121 13.96 6.02 -1.41
C TRP A 121 15.03 5.28 -2.23
N LEU A 122 14.66 4.70 -3.38
CA LEU A 122 15.65 4.08 -4.27
C LEU A 122 16.67 5.08 -4.83
N ALA A 123 16.35 6.37 -4.86
CA ALA A 123 17.24 7.44 -5.33
C ALA A 123 18.09 8.05 -4.20
N ASP A 124 17.55 8.23 -2.99
CA ASP A 124 18.23 8.93 -1.88
C ASP A 124 18.64 8.04 -0.70
N CYS A 125 18.14 6.81 -0.61
CA CYS A 125 18.31 5.87 0.50
C CYS A 125 17.91 6.44 1.87
N ASP A 126 17.02 7.44 1.89
CA ASP A 126 16.60 8.11 3.12
C ASP A 126 15.50 7.31 3.84
N ASP A 127 15.92 6.45 4.77
CA ASP A 127 15.01 5.63 5.58
C ASP A 127 14.09 6.47 6.47
N GLU A 128 14.55 7.63 6.94
CA GLU A 128 13.74 8.49 7.81
C GLU A 128 12.59 9.10 7.00
N ALA A 129 12.88 9.63 5.81
CA ALA A 129 11.88 10.21 4.93
C ALA A 129 10.77 9.23 4.54
N ILE A 130 11.08 7.97 4.26
CA ILE A 130 10.06 6.98 3.91
C ILE A 130 9.20 6.55 5.12
N LEU A 131 9.80 6.46 6.31
CA LEU A 131 9.05 6.17 7.53
C LEU A 131 8.09 7.31 7.89
N VAL A 132 8.55 8.56 7.77
CA VAL A 132 7.68 9.75 7.92
C VAL A 132 6.53 9.71 6.90
N ALA A 133 6.83 9.39 5.63
CA ALA A 133 5.78 9.29 4.61
C ALA A 133 4.75 8.19 4.91
N PHE A 134 5.16 7.07 5.52
CA PHE A 134 4.23 6.02 5.95
C PHE A 134 3.40 6.44 7.17
N ASP A 135 3.98 7.17 8.11
CA ASP A 135 3.25 7.70 9.26
C ASP A 135 2.22 8.76 8.84
N ASP A 136 2.57 9.62 7.88
CA ASP A 136 1.66 10.58 7.27
C ASP A 136 0.54 9.88 6.49
N LEU A 137 0.88 8.82 5.74
CA LEU A 137 -0.11 8.00 5.05
C LEU A 137 -1.09 7.37 6.04
N VAL A 138 -0.62 6.74 7.12
CA VAL A 138 -1.51 6.19 8.16
C VAL A 138 -2.41 7.28 8.73
N SER A 139 -1.86 8.45 9.05
CA SER A 139 -2.64 9.57 9.56
C SER A 139 -3.71 10.05 8.57
N ASN A 140 -3.42 10.06 7.26
CA ASN A 140 -4.39 10.37 6.22
C ASN A 140 -5.46 9.28 6.09
N LEU A 141 -5.10 8.00 6.19
CA LEU A 141 -6.08 6.91 6.10
C LEU A 141 -7.11 6.98 7.24
N LEU A 142 -6.70 7.38 8.43
CA LEU A 142 -7.61 7.54 9.57
C LEU A 142 -8.69 8.59 9.32
N THR A 143 -8.43 9.64 8.54
CA THR A 143 -9.45 10.65 8.21
C THR A 143 -10.51 10.15 7.23
N ARG A 144 -10.26 8.98 6.61
CA ARG A 144 -11.18 8.30 5.68
C ARG A 144 -11.94 7.16 6.34
N ALA A 145 -11.86 7.01 7.66
CA ALA A 145 -12.54 5.98 8.41
C ALA A 145 -13.36 6.58 9.57
N VAL A 146 -14.35 5.83 10.01
CA VAL A 146 -15.14 6.13 11.22
C VAL A 146 -15.35 4.86 12.02
N ASP A 147 -15.62 5.01 13.32
CA ASP A 147 -16.07 3.90 14.15
C ASP A 147 -17.39 3.32 13.59
N ALA A 148 -17.55 2.01 13.67
CA ALA A 148 -18.69 1.27 13.11
C ALA A 148 -19.94 1.35 14.00
#